data_AF-A0A842TX38-F1
#
_entry.id   AF-A0A842TX38-F1
#
_cell.length_a   1.000
_cell.length_b   1.000
_cell.length_c   1.000
_cell.angle_alpha   90.00
_cell.angle_beta   90.00
_cell.angle_gamma   90.00
#
_symmetry.space_group_name_H-M   'P 1'
#
loop_
_entity.id
_entity.type
_entity.pdbx_description
1 polymer ?
#
loop_
_entity_poly.entity_id
_entity_poly.type
_entity_poly.pdbx_seq_one_letter_code
_entity_poly.pdbx_strand_id
1 'polypeptide(L)'
;MFEKFSKKPFKERLKDTGFLIKNSFTIIGKDKDIKTPLIHMIVLSVIILTIILFASVAFFLDLEIIWTLLIAIAIFLIVFRFFYDVRQKADQSWIVYNTLIGKDISYKDSHDHTSSEKRTLTFIAIVNILMKYAGSQRNKKKGIMGILINLFLAALIEVWDLLSHYMLPAVVIEQRPLKELIPQIKSLRNNVPATLAGVFGIDFVGDIVGSLLIPVYFIFLLLSVLAGYLISLFTEFTIITIFGFSFSWIPIVAMMYIILLFGSILGKIVESIKVIYFTIFYTSLTRPMSISPSMRDNLTNYLLMKESDFTTFSRSTPHSRYIDQLADYISQYKHSGYSENQIIQFLISKGYPQKDINEASRKANNYQRR
;
A
#
# COMPACT_ATOMS: atom_id res chain seq x y z
N MET A 1 6.08 -29.98 -6.71
CA MET A 1 7.51 -29.69 -6.94
C MET A 1 7.69 -28.20 -6.67
N PHE A 2 8.15 -27.83 -5.47
CA PHE A 2 8.30 -26.41 -5.11
C PHE A 2 9.55 -25.88 -5.79
N GLU A 3 9.41 -25.06 -6.83
CA GLU A 3 10.52 -24.23 -7.30
C GLU A 3 11.01 -23.40 -6.11
N LYS A 4 12.28 -23.60 -5.75
CA LYS A 4 12.99 -22.71 -4.82
C LYS A 4 12.92 -21.31 -5.46
N PHE A 5 12.09 -20.43 -4.90
CA PHE A 5 12.13 -19.01 -5.22
C PHE A 5 13.52 -18.47 -4.83
N SER A 6 14.42 -18.49 -5.80
CA SER A 6 15.66 -17.73 -5.78
C SER A 6 15.29 -16.26 -5.58
N LYS A 7 15.90 -15.59 -4.59
CA LYS A 7 15.74 -14.14 -4.41
C LYS A 7 16.08 -13.48 -5.75
N LYS A 8 15.07 -12.88 -6.41
CA LYS A 8 15.29 -12.13 -7.65
C LYS A 8 16.39 -11.07 -7.45
N PRO A 9 17.20 -10.77 -8.47
CA PRO A 9 18.20 -9.71 -8.43
C PRO A 9 17.60 -8.37 -7.98
N PHE A 10 18.39 -7.55 -7.28
CA PHE A 10 18.00 -6.25 -6.72
C PHE A 10 17.23 -5.36 -7.72
N LYS A 11 17.75 -5.26 -8.95
CA LYS A 11 17.19 -4.44 -10.02
C LYS A 11 15.78 -4.89 -10.43
N GLU A 12 15.52 -6.18 -10.42
CA GLU A 12 14.21 -6.75 -10.77
C GLU A 12 13.18 -6.51 -9.66
N ARG A 13 13.57 -6.68 -8.39
CA ARG A 13 12.68 -6.40 -7.25
C ARG A 13 12.27 -4.92 -7.20
N LEU A 14 13.20 -4.03 -7.54
CA LEU A 14 12.95 -2.59 -7.59
C LEU A 14 12.06 -2.22 -8.79
N LYS A 15 12.24 -2.88 -9.95
CA LYS A 15 11.34 -2.74 -11.11
C LYS A 15 9.92 -3.25 -10.79
N ASP A 16 9.80 -4.44 -10.22
CA ASP A 16 8.52 -5.06 -9.84
C ASP A 16 7.77 -4.19 -8.82
N THR A 17 8.49 -3.61 -7.86
CA THR A 17 7.88 -2.72 -6.86
C THR A 17 7.52 -1.35 -7.43
N GLY A 18 8.37 -0.77 -8.27
CA GLY A 18 8.03 0.46 -9.00
C GLY A 18 6.78 0.28 -9.87
N PHE A 19 6.63 -0.90 -10.47
CA PHE A 19 5.42 -1.30 -11.19
C PHE A 19 4.22 -1.38 -10.25
N LEU A 20 4.32 -2.07 -9.11
CA LEU A 20 3.23 -2.13 -8.11
C LEU A 20 2.82 -0.74 -7.62
N ILE A 21 3.77 0.13 -7.32
CA ILE A 21 3.52 1.50 -6.84
C ILE A 21 2.79 2.29 -7.94
N LYS A 22 3.33 2.31 -9.16
CA LYS A 22 2.74 3.04 -10.29
C LYS A 22 1.28 2.63 -10.53
N ASN A 23 1.01 1.32 -10.50
CA ASN A 23 -0.31 0.79 -10.79
C ASN A 23 -1.27 0.90 -9.61
N SER A 24 -0.77 0.84 -8.37
CA SER A 24 -1.54 1.24 -7.19
C SER A 24 -1.99 2.68 -7.33
N PHE A 25 -1.12 3.60 -7.77
CA PHE A 25 -1.49 5.00 -8.02
C PHE A 25 -2.52 5.15 -9.15
N THR A 26 -2.49 4.30 -10.18
CA THR A 26 -3.54 4.29 -11.21
C THR A 26 -4.90 3.91 -10.61
N ILE A 27 -4.94 2.93 -9.70
CA ILE A 27 -6.18 2.53 -9.00
C ILE A 27 -6.63 3.63 -8.04
N ILE A 28 -5.73 4.22 -7.24
CA ILE A 28 -5.98 5.40 -6.39
C ILE A 28 -6.49 6.59 -7.22
N GLY A 29 -6.07 6.70 -8.48
CA GLY A 29 -6.49 7.77 -9.39
C GLY A 29 -7.93 7.63 -9.88
N LYS A 30 -8.53 6.44 -9.81
CA LYS A 30 -9.90 6.20 -10.31
C LYS A 30 -10.98 6.72 -9.38
N ASP A 31 -10.70 6.78 -8.09
CA ASP A 31 -11.64 7.19 -7.08
C ASP A 31 -10.93 8.12 -6.09
N LYS A 32 -11.45 9.36 -5.96
CA LYS A 32 -10.86 10.39 -5.11
C LYS A 32 -10.96 10.01 -3.64
N ASP A 33 -11.98 9.24 -3.26
CA ASP A 33 -12.24 8.84 -1.88
C ASP A 33 -11.20 7.85 -1.35
N ILE A 34 -10.50 7.12 -2.23
CA ILE A 34 -9.36 6.25 -1.83
C ILE A 34 -8.24 7.06 -1.16
N LYS A 35 -8.09 8.35 -1.52
CA LYS A 35 -7.05 9.23 -0.96
C LYS A 35 -7.43 9.79 0.41
N THR A 36 -8.71 9.87 0.72
CA THR A 36 -9.20 10.51 1.95
C THR A 36 -8.64 9.84 3.22
N PRO A 37 -8.66 8.49 3.37
CA PRO A 37 -8.05 7.84 4.52
C PRO A 37 -6.53 8.09 4.65
N LEU A 38 -5.82 8.13 3.51
CA LEU A 38 -4.40 8.45 3.48
C LEU A 38 -4.13 9.87 3.99
N ILE A 39 -4.90 10.86 3.51
CA ILE A 39 -4.78 12.25 3.94
C ILE A 39 -5.02 12.35 5.44
N HIS A 40 -6.06 11.70 5.96
CA HIS A 40 -6.37 11.66 7.38
C HIS A 40 -5.22 11.08 8.23
N MET A 41 -4.61 9.96 7.81
CA MET A 41 -3.44 9.40 8.50
C MET A 41 -2.23 10.35 8.46
N ILE A 42 -2.03 11.06 7.35
CA ILE A 42 -0.96 12.07 7.20
C ILE A 42 -1.22 13.24 8.15
N VAL A 43 -2.43 13.80 8.15
CA VAL A 43 -2.82 14.95 8.99
C VAL A 43 -2.60 14.63 10.46
N LEU A 44 -3.06 13.47 10.95
CA LEU A 44 -2.83 13.07 12.34
C LEU A 44 -1.33 12.95 12.65
N SER A 45 -0.55 12.40 11.72
CA SER A 45 0.90 12.25 11.88
C SER A 45 1.61 13.61 11.95
N VAL A 46 1.20 14.56 11.12
CA VAL A 46 1.70 15.94 11.13
C VAL A 46 1.32 16.63 12.45
N ILE A 47 0.07 16.52 12.90
CA ILE A 47 -0.37 17.10 14.19
C ILE A 47 0.50 16.60 15.34
N ILE A 48 0.74 15.29 15.42
CA ILE A 48 1.58 14.70 16.48
C ILE A 48 3.01 15.26 16.42
N LEU A 49 3.60 15.30 15.23
CA LEU A 49 4.96 15.83 15.04
C LEU A 49 5.05 17.32 15.40
N THR A 50 4.04 18.11 15.02
CA THR A 50 3.96 19.54 15.35
C THR A 50 3.84 19.75 16.85
N ILE A 51 3.05 18.94 17.57
CA ILE A 51 2.95 19.01 19.03
C ILE A 51 4.30 18.69 19.69
N ILE A 52 5.02 17.66 19.20
CA ILE A 52 6.35 17.32 19.71
C ILE A 52 7.36 18.44 19.45
N LEU A 53 7.28 19.08 18.28
CA LEU A 53 8.10 20.26 17.95
C LEU A 53 7.83 21.40 18.93
N PHE A 54 6.57 21.76 19.14
CA PHE A 54 6.21 22.81 20.10
C PHE A 54 6.59 22.45 21.53
N ALA A 55 6.49 21.18 21.93
CA ALA A 55 6.99 20.73 23.22
C ALA A 55 8.51 20.92 23.34
N SER A 56 9.26 20.61 22.28
CA SER A 56 10.72 20.79 22.24
C SER A 56 11.10 22.28 22.33
N VAL A 57 10.40 23.15 21.59
CA VAL A 57 10.59 24.61 21.67
C VAL A 57 10.26 25.12 23.08
N ALA A 58 9.12 24.74 23.65
CA ALA A 58 8.72 25.14 25.00
C ALA A 58 9.70 24.64 26.06
N PHE A 59 10.32 23.47 25.87
CA PHE A 59 11.40 22.97 26.72
C PHE A 59 12.63 23.88 26.68
N PHE A 60 13.09 24.29 25.48
CA PHE A 60 14.23 25.21 25.35
C PHE A 60 13.95 26.64 25.84
N LEU A 61 12.68 27.01 26.02
CA LEU A 61 12.26 28.30 26.55
C LEU A 61 11.94 28.25 28.06
N ASP A 62 12.26 27.13 28.73
CA ASP A 62 11.98 26.89 30.16
C ASP A 62 10.49 27.05 30.54
N LEU A 63 9.58 26.76 29.61
CA LEU A 63 8.13 26.83 29.84
C LEU A 63 7.60 25.51 30.39
N GLU A 64 7.95 25.21 31.65
CA GLU A 64 7.74 23.90 32.32
C GLU A 64 6.35 23.28 32.15
N ILE A 65 5.32 24.06 32.47
CA ILE A 65 3.92 23.63 32.42
C ILE A 65 3.53 23.31 30.97
N ILE A 66 3.95 24.13 30.01
CA ILE A 66 3.55 24.03 28.61
C ILE A 66 4.17 22.80 27.97
N TRP A 67 5.48 22.59 28.10
CA TRP A 67 6.13 21.43 27.47
C TRP A 67 5.64 20.12 28.10
N THR A 68 5.39 20.09 29.42
CA THR A 68 4.85 18.90 30.10
C THR A 68 3.46 18.54 29.57
N LEU A 69 2.57 19.53 29.42
CA LEU A 69 1.23 19.33 28.88
C LEU A 69 1.28 18.85 27.42
N LEU A 70 2.11 19.46 26.58
CA LEU A 70 2.26 19.08 25.17
C LEU A 70 2.80 17.66 25.01
N ILE A 71 3.76 17.23 25.85
CA ILE A 71 4.24 15.84 25.86
C ILE A 71 3.14 14.87 26.28
N ALA A 72 2.36 15.20 27.32
CA ALA A 72 1.24 14.34 27.74
C ALA A 72 0.21 14.15 26.61
N ILE A 73 -0.14 15.23 25.91
CA ILE A 73 -1.01 15.19 24.73
C ILE A 73 -0.37 14.37 23.60
N ALA A 74 0.92 14.55 23.32
CA ALA A 74 1.62 13.79 22.29
C ALA A 74 1.61 12.28 22.59
N ILE A 75 1.88 11.88 23.84
CA ILE A 75 1.84 10.47 24.26
C ILE A 75 0.43 9.90 24.05
N PHE A 76 -0.61 10.62 24.49
CA PHE A 76 -2.00 10.20 24.26
C PHE A 76 -2.30 10.02 22.77
N LEU A 77 -1.93 10.99 21.93
CA LEU A 77 -2.16 10.93 20.49
C LEU A 77 -1.35 9.83 19.80
N ILE A 78 -0.12 9.53 20.26
CA ILE A 78 0.69 8.41 19.75
C ILE A 78 0.00 7.08 20.02
N VAL A 79 -0.61 6.89 21.19
CA VAL A 79 -1.39 5.67 21.50
C VAL A 79 -2.67 5.64 20.68
N PHE A 80 -3.41 6.75 20.63
CA PHE A 80 -4.64 6.88 19.84
C PHE A 80 -4.42 6.61 18.34
N ARG A 81 -3.28 7.03 17.80
CA ARG A 81 -2.87 6.83 16.41
C ARG A 81 -2.98 5.38 15.97
N PHE A 82 -2.67 4.40 16.81
CA PHE A 82 -2.79 2.98 16.42
C PHE A 82 -4.22 2.59 16.09
N PHE A 83 -5.19 3.05 16.90
CA PHE A 83 -6.61 2.78 16.67
C PHE A 83 -7.12 3.54 15.45
N TYR A 84 -6.71 4.80 15.32
CA TYR A 84 -7.09 5.64 14.19
C TYR A 84 -6.57 5.10 12.86
N ASP A 85 -5.27 4.79 12.79
CA ASP A 85 -4.63 4.27 11.58
C ASP A 85 -5.26 2.95 11.15
N VAL A 86 -5.48 2.00 12.07
CA VAL A 86 -6.15 0.73 11.74
C VAL A 86 -7.54 0.95 11.15
N ARG A 87 -8.30 1.92 11.69
CA ARG A 87 -9.61 2.27 11.14
C ARG A 87 -9.51 2.91 9.75
N GLN A 88 -8.59 3.86 9.55
CA GLN A 88 -8.39 4.48 8.23
C GLN A 88 -7.96 3.46 7.17
N LYS A 89 -7.12 2.49 7.52
CA LYS A 89 -6.77 1.38 6.62
C LYS A 89 -7.97 0.48 6.31
N ALA A 90 -8.84 0.23 7.29
CA ALA A 90 -10.08 -0.51 7.09
C ALA A 90 -11.03 0.23 6.13
N ASP A 91 -11.22 1.53 6.34
CA ASP A 91 -12.01 2.42 5.47
C ASP A 91 -11.46 2.37 4.03
N GLN A 92 -10.14 2.53 3.89
CA GLN A 92 -9.46 2.44 2.60
C GLN A 92 -9.66 1.08 1.92
N SER A 93 -9.54 -0.02 2.67
CA SER A 93 -9.75 -1.36 2.14
C SER A 93 -11.19 -1.55 1.64
N TRP A 94 -12.18 -0.96 2.31
CA TRP A 94 -13.58 -1.04 1.87
C TRP A 94 -13.82 -0.25 0.59
N ILE A 95 -13.28 0.97 0.51
CA ILE A 95 -13.36 1.82 -0.69
C ILE A 95 -12.73 1.08 -1.87
N VAL A 96 -11.50 0.61 -1.72
CA VAL A 96 -10.78 -0.13 -2.77
C VAL A 96 -11.60 -1.34 -3.24
N TYR A 97 -12.13 -2.16 -2.32
CA TYR A 97 -12.97 -3.30 -2.70
C TYR A 97 -14.18 -2.88 -3.55
N ASN A 98 -14.90 -1.83 -3.13
CA ASN A 98 -16.07 -1.34 -3.85
C ASN A 98 -15.70 -0.77 -5.22
N THR A 99 -14.57 -0.05 -5.33
CA THR A 99 -14.03 0.40 -6.61
C THR A 99 -13.71 -0.78 -7.54
N LEU A 100 -13.19 -1.90 -7.03
CA LEU A 100 -12.87 -3.09 -7.86
C LEU A 100 -14.13 -3.75 -8.45
N ILE A 101 -15.22 -3.77 -7.69
CA ILE A 101 -16.51 -4.30 -8.15
C ILE A 101 -17.31 -3.27 -8.98
N GLY A 102 -16.75 -2.07 -9.23
CA GLY A 102 -17.35 -1.03 -10.06
C GLY A 102 -18.38 -0.15 -9.34
N LYS A 103 -18.38 -0.14 -8.00
CA LYS A 103 -19.19 0.77 -7.20
C LYS A 103 -18.37 2.01 -6.82
N ASP A 104 -19.06 3.14 -6.79
CA ASP A 104 -18.53 4.40 -6.25
C ASP A 104 -19.11 4.58 -4.84
N ILE A 105 -18.24 4.60 -3.83
CA ILE A 105 -18.67 4.74 -2.43
C ILE A 105 -17.91 5.89 -1.78
N SER A 106 -18.64 6.69 -1.00
CA SER A 106 -18.01 7.81 -0.32
C SER A 106 -17.17 7.35 0.86
N TYR A 107 -16.21 8.19 1.28
CA TYR A 107 -15.48 7.96 2.53
C TYR A 107 -16.43 7.82 3.73
N LYS A 108 -17.55 8.57 3.76
CA LYS A 108 -18.52 8.49 4.86
C LYS A 108 -19.17 7.11 4.94
N ASP A 109 -19.59 6.56 3.80
CA ASP A 109 -20.19 5.22 3.75
C ASP A 109 -19.20 4.15 4.22
N SER A 110 -17.91 4.32 3.87
CA SER A 110 -16.85 3.43 4.36
C SER A 110 -16.67 3.52 5.88
N HIS A 111 -16.73 4.74 6.43
CA HIS A 111 -16.56 4.98 7.84
C HIS A 111 -17.71 4.42 8.68
N ASP A 112 -18.93 4.52 8.14
CA ASP A 112 -20.14 3.97 8.74
C ASP A 112 -20.11 2.44 8.68
N HIS A 113 -19.69 1.86 7.55
CA HIS A 113 -19.51 0.41 7.41
C HIS A 113 -18.48 -0.14 8.40
N THR A 114 -17.29 0.44 8.50
CA THR A 114 -16.24 -0.05 9.42
C THR A 114 -16.56 0.19 10.89
N SER A 115 -17.49 1.13 11.19
CA SER A 115 -17.94 1.36 12.57
C SER A 115 -18.62 0.13 13.17
N SER A 116 -19.27 -0.70 12.34
CA SER A 116 -19.87 -1.97 12.77
C SER A 116 -18.81 -2.97 13.26
N GLU A 117 -17.60 -2.91 12.71
CA GLU A 117 -16.47 -3.78 13.03
C GLU A 117 -15.51 -3.19 14.09
N LYS A 118 -15.95 -2.16 14.82
CA LYS A 118 -15.10 -1.42 15.78
C LYS A 118 -14.35 -2.32 16.77
N ARG A 119 -15.01 -3.37 17.30
CA ARG A 119 -14.38 -4.30 18.27
C ARG A 119 -13.23 -5.08 17.64
N THR A 120 -13.44 -5.61 16.44
CA THR A 120 -12.46 -6.37 15.68
C THR A 120 -11.25 -5.50 15.33
N LEU A 121 -11.50 -4.28 14.83
CA LEU A 121 -10.45 -3.30 14.50
C LEU A 121 -9.68 -2.86 15.75
N THR A 122 -10.36 -2.67 16.88
CA THR A 122 -9.72 -2.34 18.17
C THR A 122 -8.77 -3.45 18.61
N PHE A 123 -9.18 -4.72 18.47
CA PHE A 123 -8.32 -5.85 18.79
C PHE A 123 -7.06 -5.88 17.89
N ILE A 124 -7.22 -5.67 16.58
CA ILE A 124 -6.09 -5.57 15.65
C ILE A 124 -5.14 -4.44 16.08
N ALA A 125 -5.66 -3.27 16.46
CA ALA A 125 -4.85 -2.14 16.94
C ALA A 125 -4.08 -2.47 18.23
N ILE A 126 -4.71 -3.14 19.20
CA ILE A 126 -4.04 -3.58 20.43
C ILE A 126 -2.89 -4.54 20.12
N VAL A 127 -3.13 -5.52 19.26
CA VAL A 127 -2.06 -6.46 18.88
C VAL A 127 -0.95 -5.73 18.12
N ASN A 128 -1.26 -4.76 17.26
CA ASN A 128 -0.25 -3.90 16.62
C ASN A 128 0.62 -3.16 17.66
N ILE A 129 0.03 -2.62 18.73
CA ILE A 129 0.77 -1.99 19.83
C ILE A 129 1.70 -3.01 20.49
N LEU A 130 1.17 -4.19 20.84
CA LEU A 130 1.94 -5.27 21.48
C LEU A 130 3.11 -5.73 20.60
N MET A 131 2.89 -5.88 19.30
CA MET A 131 3.91 -6.33 18.35
C MET A 131 4.98 -5.26 18.15
N LYS A 132 4.61 -3.97 18.08
CA LYS A 132 5.59 -2.88 18.03
C LYS A 132 6.41 -2.81 19.31
N TYR A 133 5.76 -2.99 20.47
CA TYR A 133 6.45 -3.06 21.76
C TYR A 133 7.40 -4.25 21.82
N ALA A 134 6.95 -5.45 21.45
CA ALA A 134 7.80 -6.64 21.39
C ALA A 134 9.02 -6.44 20.48
N GLY A 135 8.85 -5.77 19.34
CA GLY A 135 9.94 -5.38 18.45
C GLY A 135 10.95 -4.43 19.10
N SER A 136 10.49 -3.47 19.89
CA SER A 136 11.37 -2.55 20.61
C SER A 136 12.24 -3.23 21.69
N GLN A 137 11.82 -4.40 22.20
CA GLN A 137 12.60 -5.16 23.18
C GLN A 137 13.75 -5.98 22.55
N ARG A 138 13.81 -6.08 21.21
CA ARG A 138 14.80 -6.88 20.47
C ARG A 138 16.26 -6.50 20.80
N ASN A 139 16.53 -5.23 21.11
CA ASN A 139 17.90 -4.77 21.30
C ASN A 139 18.39 -4.85 22.76
N LYS A 140 17.58 -5.36 23.70
CA LYS A 140 17.93 -5.32 25.14
C LYS A 140 18.61 -6.56 25.70
N LYS A 141 18.55 -7.72 25.02
CA LYS A 141 19.19 -8.97 25.49
C LYS A 141 20.45 -9.29 24.68
N LYS A 142 21.62 -9.27 25.33
CA LYS A 142 22.90 -9.72 24.76
C LYS A 142 23.12 -11.21 25.03
N GLY A 143 23.70 -11.95 24.08
CA GLY A 143 24.02 -13.39 24.18
C GLY A 143 23.34 -14.28 23.14
N ILE A 144 23.75 -15.55 23.03
CA ILE A 144 23.24 -16.52 22.04
C ILE A 144 21.71 -16.72 22.18
N MET A 145 21.21 -16.79 23.42
CA MET A 145 19.77 -16.86 23.68
C MET A 145 19.04 -15.56 23.28
N GLY A 146 19.71 -14.41 23.41
CA GLY A 146 19.20 -13.13 22.90
C GLY A 146 19.08 -13.14 21.38
N ILE A 147 20.07 -13.70 20.66
CA ILE A 147 20.04 -13.84 19.19
C ILE A 147 18.87 -14.74 18.76
N LEU A 148 18.65 -15.88 19.42
CA LEU A 148 17.52 -16.78 19.12
C LEU A 148 16.16 -16.11 19.36
N ILE A 149 15.99 -15.45 20.51
CA ILE A 149 14.77 -14.70 20.83
C ILE A 149 14.55 -13.58 19.80
N ASN A 150 15.61 -12.88 19.40
CA ASN A 150 15.53 -11.81 18.41
C ASN A 150 15.12 -12.30 17.03
N LEU A 151 15.65 -13.44 16.60
CA LEU A 151 15.31 -14.06 15.32
C LEU A 151 13.85 -14.54 15.34
N PHE A 152 13.42 -15.16 16.43
CA PHE A 152 12.03 -15.57 16.63
C PHE A 152 11.06 -14.39 16.66
N LEU A 153 11.36 -13.32 17.42
CA LEU A 153 10.55 -12.12 17.47
C LEU A 153 10.50 -11.40 16.12
N ALA A 154 11.61 -11.34 15.39
CA ALA A 154 11.64 -10.76 14.04
C ALA A 154 10.68 -11.52 13.11
N ALA A 155 10.75 -12.85 13.10
CA ALA A 155 9.84 -13.69 12.30
C ALA A 155 8.37 -13.50 12.72
N LEU A 156 8.07 -13.42 14.01
CA LEU A 156 6.71 -13.16 14.51
C LEU A 156 6.19 -11.78 14.08
N ILE A 157 7.01 -10.74 14.16
CA ILE A 157 6.63 -9.38 13.77
C ILE A 157 6.37 -9.30 12.27
N GLU A 158 7.21 -9.92 11.46
CA GLU A 158 7.06 -9.99 10.01
C GLU A 158 5.79 -10.76 9.60
N VAL A 159 5.55 -11.91 10.22
CA VAL A 159 4.30 -12.67 10.02
C VAL A 159 3.08 -11.87 10.44
N TRP A 160 3.16 -11.16 11.58
CA TRP A 160 2.06 -10.33 12.05
C TRP A 160 1.79 -9.13 11.15
N ASP A 161 2.83 -8.45 10.65
CA ASP A 161 2.65 -7.32 9.73
C ASP A 161 1.86 -7.77 8.49
N LEU A 162 2.24 -8.91 7.92
CA LEU A 162 1.53 -9.52 6.79
C LEU A 162 0.11 -9.94 7.15
N LEU A 163 -0.07 -10.57 8.31
CA LEU A 163 -1.37 -10.98 8.82
C LEU A 163 -2.29 -9.76 8.97
N SER A 164 -1.79 -8.67 9.57
CA SER A 164 -2.57 -7.47 9.87
C SER A 164 -3.09 -6.80 8.60
N HIS A 165 -2.27 -6.72 7.55
CA HIS A 165 -2.68 -6.12 6.28
C HIS A 165 -3.60 -7.05 5.46
N TYR A 166 -3.49 -8.37 5.61
CA TYR A 166 -4.42 -9.32 4.97
C TYR A 166 -5.75 -9.46 5.75
N MET A 167 -5.72 -9.36 7.07
CA MET A 167 -6.92 -9.46 7.92
C MET A 167 -7.85 -8.27 7.76
N LEU A 168 -7.31 -7.07 7.50
CA LEU A 168 -8.13 -5.87 7.28
C LEU A 168 -9.17 -6.03 6.16
N PRO A 169 -8.80 -6.40 4.91
CA PRO A 169 -9.79 -6.66 3.88
C PRO A 169 -10.70 -7.83 4.24
N ALA A 170 -10.18 -8.88 4.88
CA ALA A 170 -10.99 -10.03 5.28
C ALA A 170 -12.12 -9.65 6.26
N VAL A 171 -11.79 -8.89 7.31
CA VAL A 171 -12.75 -8.41 8.31
C VAL A 171 -13.75 -7.46 7.67
N VAL A 172 -13.29 -6.52 6.85
CA VAL A 172 -14.16 -5.45 6.36
C VAL A 172 -15.03 -5.92 5.18
N ILE A 173 -14.55 -6.87 4.36
CA ILE A 173 -15.28 -7.38 3.19
C ILE A 173 -16.19 -8.55 3.55
N GLU A 174 -15.73 -9.47 4.41
CA GLU A 174 -16.52 -10.65 4.79
C GLU A 174 -17.30 -10.48 6.09
N GLN A 175 -17.00 -9.47 6.91
CA GLN A 175 -17.60 -9.28 8.23
C GLN A 175 -17.53 -10.54 9.10
N ARG A 176 -16.47 -11.35 8.88
CA ARG A 176 -16.26 -12.59 9.63
C ARG A 176 -15.44 -12.33 10.88
N PRO A 177 -15.74 -13.02 11.98
CA PRO A 177 -14.94 -12.93 13.19
C PRO A 177 -13.52 -13.45 12.90
N LEU A 178 -12.51 -12.76 13.44
CA LEU A 178 -11.09 -13.10 13.26
C LEU A 178 -10.75 -14.57 13.51
N LYS A 179 -11.47 -15.23 14.44
CA LYS A 179 -11.28 -16.64 14.77
C LYS A 179 -11.48 -17.58 13.57
N GLU A 180 -12.39 -17.23 12.66
CA GLU A 180 -12.68 -18.01 11.45
C GLU A 180 -11.70 -17.70 10.31
N LEU A 181 -11.08 -16.52 10.35
CA LEU A 181 -10.10 -16.08 9.35
C LEU A 181 -8.71 -16.69 9.58
N ILE A 182 -8.31 -16.92 10.84
CA ILE A 182 -6.99 -17.47 11.19
C ILE A 182 -6.68 -18.81 10.49
N PRO A 183 -7.58 -19.82 10.46
CA PRO A 183 -7.33 -21.08 9.76
C PRO A 183 -7.15 -20.90 8.24
N GLN A 184 -7.92 -20.00 7.62
CA GLN A 184 -7.82 -19.71 6.19
C GLN A 184 -6.53 -18.98 5.85
N ILE A 185 -6.07 -18.07 6.71
CA ILE A 185 -4.78 -17.40 6.52
C ILE A 185 -3.62 -18.38 6.69
N LYS A 186 -3.74 -19.34 7.62
CA LYS A 186 -2.74 -20.41 7.79
C LYS A 186 -2.65 -21.32 6.56
N SER A 187 -3.76 -21.60 5.88
CA SER A 187 -3.75 -22.38 4.63
C SER A 187 -3.23 -21.56 3.45
N LEU A 188 -3.47 -20.25 3.41
CA LEU A 188 -2.92 -19.33 2.41
C LEU A 188 -1.40 -19.15 2.53
N ARG A 189 -0.86 -19.08 3.76
CA ARG A 189 0.59 -19.06 4.00
C ARG A 189 1.31 -20.24 3.35
N ASN A 190 0.68 -21.42 3.37
CA ASN A 190 1.27 -22.64 2.83
C ASN A 190 1.18 -22.73 1.30
N ASN A 191 0.31 -21.94 0.66
CA ASN A 191 -0.03 -22.07 -0.76
C ASN A 191 0.27 -20.83 -1.61
N VAL A 192 0.56 -19.67 -1.02
CA VAL A 192 0.81 -18.45 -1.79
C VAL A 192 2.19 -17.83 -1.48
N PRO A 193 3.27 -18.37 -2.07
CA PRO A 193 4.60 -17.74 -2.04
C PRO A 193 4.63 -16.38 -2.78
N ALA A 194 3.78 -16.21 -3.80
CA ALA A 194 3.80 -15.04 -4.67
C ALA A 194 3.34 -13.74 -3.98
N THR A 195 2.44 -13.82 -3.00
CA THR A 195 2.00 -12.64 -2.24
C THR A 195 2.99 -12.18 -1.21
N LEU A 196 3.59 -13.13 -0.50
CA LEU A 196 4.73 -12.86 0.35
C LEU A 196 5.81 -12.10 -0.44
N ALA A 197 6.09 -12.51 -1.68
CA ALA A 197 7.08 -11.83 -2.53
C ALA A 197 6.72 -10.36 -2.86
N GLY A 198 5.44 -10.03 -3.11
CA GLY A 198 4.99 -8.66 -3.38
C GLY A 198 5.10 -7.75 -2.15
N VAL A 199 4.68 -8.25 -0.98
CA VAL A 199 4.75 -7.52 0.30
C VAL A 199 6.20 -7.27 0.70
N PHE A 200 7.04 -8.31 0.60
CA PHE A 200 8.48 -8.18 0.78
C PHE A 200 9.15 -7.28 -0.26
N GLY A 201 8.52 -7.02 -1.40
CA GLY A 201 8.98 -6.02 -2.37
C GLY A 201 8.70 -4.59 -1.89
N ILE A 202 7.45 -4.34 -1.48
CA ILE A 202 7.00 -3.02 -0.99
C ILE A 202 7.75 -2.62 0.28
N ASP A 203 7.88 -3.53 1.24
CA ASP A 203 8.67 -3.30 2.47
C ASP A 203 10.13 -2.98 2.16
N PHE A 204 10.73 -3.79 1.30
CA PHE A 204 12.11 -3.61 0.89
C PHE A 204 12.35 -2.27 0.21
N VAL A 205 11.43 -1.81 -0.66
CA VAL A 205 11.56 -0.48 -1.29
C VAL A 205 11.33 0.63 -0.29
N GLY A 206 10.37 0.51 0.63
CA GLY A 206 10.21 1.47 1.72
C GLY A 206 11.50 1.64 2.53
N ASP A 207 12.12 0.52 2.91
CA ASP A 207 13.38 0.50 3.67
C ASP A 207 14.55 1.04 2.85
N ILE A 208 14.65 0.73 1.55
CA ILE A 208 15.71 1.26 0.69
C ILE A 208 15.55 2.75 0.47
N VAL A 209 14.34 3.22 0.15
CA VAL A 209 14.07 4.65 -0.04
C VAL A 209 14.40 5.38 1.26
N GLY A 210 13.98 4.83 2.41
CA GLY A 210 14.37 5.35 3.72
C GLY A 210 15.88 5.41 3.91
N SER A 211 16.59 4.31 3.66
CA SER A 211 18.05 4.22 3.80
C SER A 211 18.82 5.13 2.85
N LEU A 212 18.32 5.32 1.62
CA LEU A 212 18.94 6.18 0.61
C LEU A 212 18.76 7.67 0.94
N LEU A 213 17.70 8.00 1.68
CA LEU A 213 17.48 9.36 2.19
C LEU A 213 18.32 9.66 3.44
N ILE A 214 18.84 8.67 4.17
CA ILE A 214 19.66 8.91 5.38
C ILE A 214 20.89 9.80 5.09
N PRO A 215 21.74 9.53 4.08
CA PRO A 215 22.87 10.42 3.76
C PRO A 215 22.43 11.83 3.39
N VAL A 216 21.32 11.95 2.66
CA VAL A 216 20.74 13.25 2.27
C VAL A 216 20.32 14.02 3.51
N TYR A 217 19.58 13.38 4.42
CA TYR A 217 19.18 13.97 5.70
C TYR A 217 20.37 14.35 6.56
N PHE A 218 21.43 13.54 6.56
CA PHE A 218 22.66 13.83 7.29
C PHE A 218 23.35 15.10 6.76
N ILE A 219 23.44 15.27 5.43
CA ILE A 219 23.97 16.49 4.81
C ILE A 219 23.12 17.71 5.21
N PHE A 220 21.79 17.60 5.16
CA PHE A 220 20.90 18.69 5.58
C PHE A 220 21.04 19.04 7.05
N LEU A 221 21.27 18.04 7.92
CA LEU A 221 21.53 18.27 9.35
C LEU A 221 22.87 18.98 9.55
N LEU A 222 23.94 18.60 8.83
CA LEU A 222 25.22 19.31 8.86
C LEU A 222 25.10 20.76 8.40
N LEU A 223 24.39 21.01 7.29
CA LEU A 223 24.11 22.36 6.80
C LEU A 223 23.31 23.17 7.83
N SER A 224 22.42 22.51 8.56
CA SER A 224 21.65 23.14 9.62
C SER A 224 22.50 23.53 10.84
N VAL A 225 23.48 22.70 11.23
CA VAL A 225 24.46 23.06 12.26
C VAL A 225 25.29 24.27 11.81
N LEU A 226 25.75 24.30 10.56
CA LEU A 226 26.47 25.44 9.99
C LEU A 226 25.62 26.72 10.01
N ALA A 227 24.36 26.62 9.61
CA ALA A 227 23.42 27.75 9.70
C ALA A 227 23.21 28.19 11.16
N GLY A 228 23.11 27.25 12.10
CA GLY A 228 23.02 27.52 13.53
C GLY A 228 24.23 28.27 14.07
N TYR A 229 25.43 27.90 13.64
CA TYR A 229 26.65 28.63 13.97
C TYR A 229 26.63 30.06 13.43
N LEU A 230 26.25 30.26 12.16
CA LEU A 230 26.17 31.60 11.58
C LEU A 230 25.15 32.50 12.30
N ILE A 231 23.99 31.95 12.69
CA ILE A 231 22.95 32.69 13.45
C ILE A 231 23.44 33.05 14.85
N SER A 232 24.26 32.20 15.48
CA SER A 232 24.79 32.48 16.82
C SER A 232 25.67 33.73 16.88
N LEU A 233 26.22 34.17 15.74
CA LEU A 233 26.97 35.43 15.65
C LEU A 233 26.08 36.68 15.82
N PHE A 234 24.77 36.54 15.67
CA PHE A 234 23.82 37.67 15.67
C PHE A 234 22.77 37.61 16.79
N THR A 235 22.58 36.46 17.45
CA THR A 235 21.52 36.28 18.45
C THR A 235 22.02 35.49 19.65
N GLU A 236 21.76 35.95 20.88
CA GLU A 236 22.15 35.24 22.11
C GLU A 236 21.05 34.31 22.65
N PHE A 237 19.78 34.64 22.40
CA PHE A 237 18.62 33.96 22.99
C PHE A 237 18.46 32.48 22.57
N THR A 238 19.08 32.07 21.47
CA THR A 238 18.87 30.75 20.87
C THR A 238 20.13 29.89 20.89
N ILE A 239 21.18 30.34 21.59
CA ILE A 239 22.49 29.69 21.60
C ILE A 239 22.52 28.56 22.63
N ILE A 240 23.07 27.41 22.23
CA ILE A 240 23.53 26.37 23.15
C ILE A 240 25.03 26.16 22.90
N THR A 241 25.77 25.96 23.98
CA THR A 241 27.21 25.67 23.91
C THR A 241 27.46 24.21 24.28
N ILE A 242 28.03 23.44 23.36
CA ILE A 242 28.37 22.04 23.55
C ILE A 242 29.85 21.86 23.23
N PHE A 243 30.65 21.33 24.16
CA PHE A 243 32.10 21.14 24.00
C PHE A 243 32.87 22.41 23.53
N GLY A 244 32.44 23.59 23.99
CA GLY A 244 33.06 24.88 23.61
C GLY A 244 32.62 25.40 22.24
N PHE A 245 31.70 24.72 21.55
CA PHE A 245 31.10 25.18 20.30
C PHE A 245 29.71 25.75 20.54
N SER A 246 29.53 27.04 20.25
CA SER A 246 28.25 27.76 20.40
C SER A 246 27.51 27.80 19.07
N PHE A 247 26.25 27.41 19.06
CA PHE A 247 25.39 27.45 17.87
C PHE A 247 23.93 27.65 18.25
N SER A 248 23.13 28.21 17.32
CA SER A 248 21.68 28.32 17.48
C SER A 248 21.00 26.96 17.30
N TRP A 249 20.13 26.56 18.23
CA TRP A 249 19.41 25.29 18.17
C TRP A 249 18.23 25.31 17.17
N ILE A 250 17.73 26.49 16.80
CA ILE A 250 16.52 26.65 15.97
C ILE A 250 16.65 25.97 14.60
N PRO A 251 17.72 26.21 13.80
CA PRO A 251 17.84 25.56 12.50
C PRO A 251 17.83 24.05 12.60
N ILE A 252 18.46 23.49 13.65
CA ILE A 252 18.60 22.04 13.83
C ILE A 252 17.24 21.44 14.14
N VAL A 253 16.50 22.04 15.09
CA VAL A 253 15.15 21.60 15.44
C VAL A 253 14.20 21.73 14.24
N ALA A 254 14.28 22.83 13.48
CA ALA A 254 13.48 23.03 12.28
C ALA A 254 13.82 21.98 11.19
N MET A 255 15.11 21.71 10.96
CA MET A 255 15.54 20.72 9.98
C MET A 255 15.13 19.30 10.40
N MET A 256 15.30 18.94 11.67
CA MET A 256 14.82 17.67 12.21
C MET A 256 13.32 17.51 12.01
N TYR A 257 12.53 18.57 12.25
CA TYR A 257 11.09 18.54 12.00
C TYR A 257 10.77 18.28 10.53
N ILE A 258 11.43 18.95 9.58
CA ILE A 258 11.24 18.73 8.14
C ILE A 258 11.56 17.27 7.76
N ILE A 259 12.69 16.74 8.25
CA ILE A 259 13.11 15.35 7.99
C ILE A 259 12.07 14.36 8.53
N LEU A 260 11.62 14.55 9.78
CA LEU A 260 10.61 13.69 10.41
C LEU A 260 9.25 13.80 9.71
N LEU A 261 8.86 15.00 9.27
CA LEU A 261 7.62 15.24 8.55
C LEU A 261 7.61 14.52 7.20
N PHE A 262 8.68 14.68 6.41
CA PHE A 262 8.78 14.00 5.11
C PHE A 262 8.85 12.48 5.28
N GLY A 263 9.64 11.98 6.23
CA GLY A 263 9.70 10.55 6.56
C GLY A 263 8.35 9.99 6.99
N SER A 264 7.58 10.73 7.80
CA SER A 264 6.26 10.30 8.23
C SER A 264 5.25 10.29 7.08
N ILE A 265 5.30 11.26 6.17
CA ILE A 265 4.43 11.29 4.97
C ILE A 265 4.73 10.09 4.07
N LEU A 266 6.01 9.85 3.76
CA LEU A 266 6.42 8.70 2.94
C LEU A 266 5.99 7.37 3.58
N GLY A 267 6.17 7.22 4.89
CA GLY A 267 5.72 6.03 5.62
C GLY A 267 4.21 5.78 5.45
N LYS A 268 3.39 6.82 5.52
CA LYS A 268 1.93 6.72 5.30
C LYS A 268 1.55 6.38 3.87
N ILE A 269 2.29 6.88 2.89
CA ILE A 269 2.09 6.51 1.48
C ILE A 269 2.40 5.03 1.27
N VAL A 270 3.53 4.53 1.77
CA VAL A 270 3.92 3.11 1.66
C VAL A 270 2.88 2.20 2.33
N GLU A 271 2.44 2.58 3.53
CA GLU A 271 1.43 1.85 4.29
C GLU A 271 0.07 1.80 3.55
N SER A 272 -0.35 2.90 2.95
CA SER A 272 -1.54 2.98 2.09
C SER A 272 -1.43 2.09 0.84
N ILE A 273 -0.28 2.10 0.17
CA ILE A 273 -0.01 1.23 -0.98
C ILE A 273 -0.10 -0.25 -0.59
N LYS A 274 0.45 -0.63 0.56
CA LYS A 274 0.32 -2.01 1.09
C LYS A 274 -1.14 -2.38 1.25
N VAL A 275 -1.94 -1.54 1.92
CA VAL A 275 -3.37 -1.82 2.14
C VAL A 275 -4.08 -2.06 0.82
N ILE A 276 -3.90 -1.19 -0.17
CA ILE A 276 -4.50 -1.34 -1.50
C ILE A 276 -4.09 -2.66 -2.16
N TYR A 277 -2.79 -2.97 -2.15
CA TYR A 277 -2.26 -4.22 -2.71
C TYR A 277 -2.91 -5.45 -2.06
N PHE A 278 -2.98 -5.47 -0.73
CA PHE A 278 -3.57 -6.58 0.00
C PHE A 278 -5.07 -6.70 -0.21
N THR A 279 -5.80 -5.59 -0.30
CA THR A 279 -7.23 -5.61 -0.63
C THR A 279 -7.46 -6.18 -2.03
N ILE A 280 -6.72 -5.70 -3.03
CA ILE A 280 -6.79 -6.20 -4.41
C ILE A 280 -6.51 -7.70 -4.44
N PHE A 281 -5.44 -8.11 -3.77
CA PHE A 281 -5.05 -9.50 -3.72
C PHE A 281 -6.13 -10.36 -3.06
N TYR A 282 -6.63 -9.92 -1.89
CA TYR A 282 -7.69 -10.58 -1.16
C TYR A 282 -8.92 -10.79 -2.04
N THR A 283 -9.43 -9.71 -2.64
CA THR A 283 -10.62 -9.75 -3.49
C THR A 283 -10.43 -10.67 -4.70
N SER A 284 -9.24 -10.67 -5.29
CA SER A 284 -8.93 -11.53 -6.44
C SER A 284 -8.89 -13.01 -6.11
N LEU A 285 -8.51 -13.37 -4.88
CA LEU A 285 -8.57 -14.75 -4.41
C LEU A 285 -9.97 -15.18 -4.00
N THR A 286 -10.66 -14.38 -3.19
CA THR A 286 -11.88 -14.81 -2.48
C THR A 286 -13.14 -14.48 -3.26
N ARG A 287 -13.13 -13.43 -4.09
CA ARG A 287 -14.28 -12.96 -4.88
C ARG A 287 -13.90 -12.60 -6.33
N PRO A 288 -13.26 -13.50 -7.09
CA PRO A 288 -12.83 -13.21 -8.46
C PRO A 288 -14.01 -12.84 -9.39
N MET A 289 -15.18 -13.44 -9.15
CA MET A 289 -16.37 -13.23 -9.98
C MET A 289 -17.07 -11.89 -9.74
N SER A 290 -16.86 -11.25 -8.58
CA SER A 290 -17.46 -9.93 -8.30
C SER A 290 -16.66 -8.78 -8.90
N ILE A 291 -15.42 -9.02 -9.31
CA ILE A 291 -14.57 -8.02 -9.96
C ILE A 291 -15.18 -7.64 -11.30
N SER A 292 -15.37 -6.34 -11.50
CA SER A 292 -15.93 -5.80 -12.74
C SER A 292 -15.10 -6.22 -13.96
N PRO A 293 -15.73 -6.56 -15.10
CA PRO A 293 -15.00 -7.02 -16.28
C PRO A 293 -13.91 -6.05 -16.74
N SER A 294 -14.16 -4.74 -16.64
CA SER A 294 -13.20 -3.68 -17.00
C SER A 294 -11.97 -3.62 -16.09
N MET A 295 -12.04 -4.19 -14.88
CA MET A 295 -10.94 -4.23 -13.93
C MET A 295 -10.20 -5.57 -13.95
N ARG A 296 -10.84 -6.65 -14.39
CA ARG A 296 -10.30 -8.03 -14.30
C ARG A 296 -8.97 -8.21 -15.04
N ASP A 297 -8.86 -7.69 -16.26
CA ASP A 297 -7.61 -7.78 -17.05
C ASP A 297 -6.49 -6.94 -16.42
N ASN A 298 -6.84 -5.74 -15.94
CA ASN A 298 -5.91 -4.84 -15.27
C ASN A 298 -5.37 -5.45 -13.96
N LEU A 299 -6.24 -6.09 -13.18
CA LEU A 299 -5.89 -6.76 -11.92
C LEU A 299 -5.06 -8.02 -12.14
N THR A 300 -5.40 -8.79 -13.18
CA THR A 300 -4.64 -9.99 -13.54
C THR A 300 -3.20 -9.62 -13.92
N ASN A 301 -3.02 -8.57 -14.73
CA ASN A 301 -1.68 -8.07 -15.06
C ASN A 301 -0.95 -7.47 -13.86
N TYR A 302 -1.66 -6.73 -13.01
CA TYR A 302 -1.13 -6.17 -11.76
C TYR A 302 -0.61 -7.26 -10.81
N LEU A 303 -1.38 -8.33 -10.59
CA LEU A 303 -1.02 -9.43 -9.69
C LEU A 303 0.07 -10.34 -10.27
N LEU A 304 0.09 -10.53 -11.59
CA LEU A 304 1.12 -11.33 -12.26
C LEU A 304 2.43 -10.56 -12.47
N MET A 305 2.50 -9.28 -12.10
CA MET A 305 3.65 -8.40 -12.34
C MET A 305 4.11 -8.42 -13.81
N LYS A 306 3.18 -8.64 -14.74
CA LYS A 306 3.44 -8.54 -16.18
C LYS A 306 3.30 -7.08 -16.57
N GLU A 307 4.22 -6.55 -17.37
CA GLU A 307 4.07 -5.22 -17.97
C GLU A 307 2.70 -5.16 -18.66
N SER A 308 1.71 -4.57 -17.99
CA SER A 308 0.51 -4.13 -18.65
C SER A 308 0.76 -2.74 -19.19
N ASP A 309 0.31 -2.59 -20.42
CA ASP A 309 0.06 -1.38 -21.17
C ASP A 309 -0.90 -0.43 -20.44
N PHE A 310 -0.53 0.05 -19.25
CA PHE A 310 -1.27 1.09 -18.52
C PHE A 310 -1.23 2.44 -19.24
N THR A 311 -0.27 2.63 -20.14
CA THR A 311 -0.18 3.80 -21.04
C THR A 311 -1.05 3.66 -22.28
N THR A 312 -1.48 2.45 -22.59
CA THR A 312 -2.38 2.16 -23.69
C THR A 312 -3.74 1.87 -23.09
N PHE A 313 -4.48 2.94 -22.78
CA PHE A 313 -5.85 2.94 -23.28
C PHE A 313 -5.74 2.76 -24.80
N SER A 314 -5.53 1.53 -25.27
CA SER A 314 -6.12 1.15 -26.52
C SER A 314 -7.61 1.29 -26.24
N ARG A 315 -8.13 2.49 -26.49
CA ARG A 315 -9.48 2.61 -27.03
C ARG A 315 -9.43 1.61 -28.17
N SER A 316 -9.95 0.40 -27.94
CA SER A 316 -10.20 -0.56 -29.01
C SER A 316 -10.78 0.30 -30.12
N THR A 317 -10.07 0.44 -31.23
CA THR A 317 -10.58 1.26 -32.32
C THR A 317 -11.99 0.75 -32.62
N PRO A 318 -12.93 1.59 -33.05
CA PRO A 318 -14.28 1.11 -33.41
C PRO A 318 -14.22 -0.16 -34.27
N HIS A 319 -13.19 -0.25 -35.12
CA HIS A 319 -12.83 -1.43 -35.89
C HIS A 319 -12.41 -2.65 -35.04
N SER A 320 -11.49 -2.54 -34.09
CA SER A 320 -11.14 -3.68 -33.20
C SER A 320 -12.35 -4.20 -32.43
N ARG A 321 -13.21 -3.31 -31.93
CA ARG A 321 -14.43 -3.68 -31.18
C ARG A 321 -15.43 -4.42 -32.09
N TYR A 322 -15.52 -3.98 -33.34
CA TYR A 322 -16.29 -4.66 -34.39
C TYR A 322 -15.74 -6.05 -34.71
N ILE A 323 -14.41 -6.21 -34.86
CA ILE A 323 -13.77 -7.51 -35.08
C ILE A 323 -14.02 -8.47 -33.90
N ASP A 324 -14.00 -7.97 -32.67
CA ASP A 324 -14.30 -8.75 -31.47
C ASP A 324 -15.75 -9.27 -31.47
N GLN A 325 -16.72 -8.41 -31.75
CA GLN A 325 -18.13 -8.81 -31.88
C GLN A 325 -18.33 -9.85 -33.00
N LEU A 326 -17.60 -9.69 -34.10
CA LEU A 326 -17.66 -10.64 -35.21
C LEU A 326 -17.06 -12.00 -34.83
N ALA A 327 -15.97 -12.01 -34.06
CA ALA A 327 -15.32 -13.22 -33.59
C ALA A 327 -16.20 -13.99 -32.58
N ASP A 328 -16.91 -13.27 -31.70
CA ASP A 328 -17.89 -13.86 -30.78
C ASP A 328 -19.06 -14.48 -31.54
N TYR A 329 -19.58 -13.78 -32.56
CA TYR A 329 -20.65 -14.30 -33.43
C TYR A 329 -20.21 -15.58 -34.15
N ILE A 330 -19.02 -15.60 -34.76
CA ILE A 330 -18.47 -16.79 -35.42
C ILE A 330 -18.33 -17.95 -34.43
N SER A 331 -17.84 -17.67 -33.22
CA SER A 331 -17.66 -18.68 -32.17
C SER A 331 -19.00 -19.28 -31.73
N GLN A 332 -20.03 -18.44 -31.55
CA GLN A 332 -21.36 -18.88 -31.14
C GLN A 332 -21.99 -19.80 -32.18
N TYR A 333 -21.95 -19.45 -33.47
CA TYR A 333 -22.51 -20.28 -34.53
C TYR A 333 -21.72 -21.57 -34.76
N LYS A 334 -20.40 -21.55 -34.54
CA LYS A 334 -19.59 -22.78 -34.57
C LYS A 334 -20.02 -23.76 -33.47
N HIS A 335 -20.35 -23.26 -32.27
CA HIS A 335 -20.91 -24.09 -31.19
C HIS A 335 -22.31 -24.61 -31.49
N SER A 336 -23.10 -23.89 -32.29
CA SER A 336 -24.41 -24.35 -32.78
C SER A 336 -24.32 -25.36 -33.95
N GLY A 337 -23.12 -25.82 -34.31
CA GLY A 337 -22.91 -26.89 -35.30
C GLY A 337 -22.77 -26.41 -36.74
N TYR A 338 -22.68 -25.11 -36.99
CA TYR A 338 -22.44 -24.58 -38.33
C TYR A 338 -20.96 -24.72 -38.72
N SER A 339 -20.71 -25.11 -39.97
CA SER A 339 -19.35 -25.16 -40.50
C SER A 339 -18.81 -23.74 -40.73
N GLU A 340 -17.49 -23.57 -40.56
CA GLU A 340 -16.82 -22.27 -40.73
C GLU A 340 -17.09 -21.65 -42.11
N ASN A 341 -17.13 -22.47 -43.16
CA ASN A 341 -17.46 -22.03 -44.52
C ASN A 341 -18.91 -21.51 -44.63
N GLN A 342 -19.88 -22.13 -43.95
CA GLN A 342 -21.27 -21.64 -43.95
C GLN A 342 -21.38 -20.29 -43.26
N ILE A 343 -20.66 -20.09 -42.15
CA ILE A 343 -20.65 -18.83 -41.39
C ILE A 343 -19.99 -17.72 -42.23
N ILE A 344 -18.86 -18.02 -42.88
CA ILE A 344 -18.15 -17.07 -43.75
C ILE A 344 -19.04 -16.65 -44.93
N GLN A 345 -19.65 -17.61 -45.64
CA GLN A 345 -20.54 -17.32 -46.76
C GLN A 345 -21.76 -16.49 -46.33
N PHE A 346 -22.32 -16.79 -45.15
CA PHE A 346 -23.41 -15.99 -44.59
C PHE A 346 -22.97 -14.55 -44.30
N LEU A 347 -21.82 -14.33 -43.66
CA LEU A 347 -21.31 -12.99 -43.38
C LEU A 347 -20.99 -12.21 -44.66
N ILE A 348 -20.42 -12.85 -45.69
CA ILE A 348 -20.23 -12.23 -47.02
C ILE A 348 -21.57 -11.81 -47.61
N SER A 349 -22.58 -12.69 -47.56
CA SER A 349 -23.93 -12.39 -48.09
C SER A 349 -24.62 -11.22 -47.36
N LYS A 350 -24.21 -10.92 -46.14
CA LYS A 350 -24.69 -9.79 -45.33
C LYS A 350 -23.88 -8.51 -45.52
N GLY A 351 -22.90 -8.51 -46.43
CA GLY A 351 -22.12 -7.33 -46.80
C GLY A 351 -20.89 -7.07 -45.91
N TYR A 352 -20.46 -8.05 -45.12
CA TYR A 352 -19.26 -7.91 -44.29
C TYR A 352 -17.98 -8.04 -45.15
N PRO A 353 -16.95 -7.17 -44.97
CA PRO A 353 -15.72 -7.26 -45.74
C PRO A 353 -14.96 -8.57 -45.47
N GLN A 354 -14.50 -9.24 -46.54
CA GLN A 354 -13.78 -10.52 -46.43
C GLN A 354 -12.56 -10.46 -45.51
N LYS A 355 -11.84 -9.32 -45.53
CA LYS A 355 -10.65 -9.10 -44.70
C LYS A 355 -10.99 -9.18 -43.21
N ASP A 356 -12.10 -8.57 -42.82
CA ASP A 356 -12.56 -8.46 -41.44
C ASP A 356 -13.09 -9.82 -40.94
N ILE A 357 -13.79 -10.56 -41.81
CA ILE A 357 -14.24 -11.93 -41.55
C ILE A 357 -13.04 -12.85 -41.30
N ASN A 358 -12.00 -12.77 -42.15
CA ASN A 358 -10.79 -13.59 -42.03
C ASN A 358 -9.97 -13.26 -40.78
N GLU A 359 -10.00 -12.01 -40.32
CA GLU A 359 -9.37 -11.59 -39.08
C GLU A 359 -10.15 -12.08 -37.86
N ALA A 360 -11.48 -11.94 -37.88
CA ALA A 360 -12.37 -12.42 -36.84
C ALA A 360 -12.36 -13.95 -36.70
N SER A 361 -12.36 -14.71 -37.80
CA SER A 361 -12.26 -16.18 -37.78
C SER A 361 -10.93 -16.66 -37.18
N ARG A 362 -9.79 -16.02 -37.53
CA ARG A 362 -8.50 -16.31 -36.89
C ARG A 362 -8.55 -16.07 -35.39
N LYS A 363 -9.21 -15.00 -34.96
CA LYS A 363 -9.37 -14.65 -33.54
C LYS A 363 -10.27 -15.66 -32.81
N ALA A 364 -11.41 -16.03 -33.39
CA ALA A 364 -12.34 -17.05 -32.89
C ALA A 364 -11.64 -18.42 -32.69
N ASN A 365 -10.82 -18.84 -33.65
CA ASN A 365 -10.07 -20.10 -33.56
C ASN A 365 -8.98 -20.08 -32.46
N ASN A 366 -8.43 -18.90 -32.13
CA ASN A 366 -7.48 -18.76 -31.02
C ASN A 366 -8.17 -18.80 -29.64
N TYR A 367 -9.44 -18.37 -29.53
CA TYR A 367 -10.20 -18.48 -28.29
C TYR A 367 -10.51 -19.93 -27.91
N GLN A 368 -10.74 -20.82 -28.89
CA GLN A 368 -11.00 -22.25 -28.62
C GLN A 368 -9.76 -23.06 -28.23
N ARG A 369 -8.54 -22.51 -28.42
CA ARG A 369 -7.28 -23.17 -28.08
C ARG A 369 -6.75 -22.80 -26.69
N ARG A 370 -7.42 -21.87 -26.01
CA ARG A 370 -7.15 -21.47 -24.62
C ARG A 370 -8.21 -22.04 -23.73
#